data_AF-A0A370AVW0-F1
#
_entry.id   AF-A0A370AVW0-F1
#
_cell.length_a   1.000
_cell.length_b   1.000
_cell.length_c   1.000
_cell.angle_alpha   90.00
_cell.angle_beta   90.00
_cell.angle_gamma   90.00
#
_symmetry.space_group_name_H-M   'P 1'
#
loop_
_entity.id
_entity.type
_entity.pdbx_description
1 polymer ?
#
loop_
_entity_poly.entity_id
_entity_poly.type
_entity_poly.pdbx_seq_one_letter_code
_entity_poly.pdbx_strand_id
1 'polypeptide(L)'
;MYNPVVENFTLQIESARSLMKDGQYRKAFDLIVNQDVQSLPDLLGKIECLVDIGFVLRDEKILRYSLYLLEKHGSEVLEVADLAPRYFLNLGHQYANMVTLSSFGDEHYGFFKRVEQVKARSFYEKVLSYDSVSDEIAFEAYKGLGQMYQSSGRGLEALSEYQKALKLKPASREILHEKIRLMLEYSIPSLPNREEFLQEAWALMEKSISYREEEDDQEDVILKTRLLNCGIQRHILETPGEYPIRSVITNSEEEHFFTKFCVTNSLYLNLCTFCRKCDFTMGDTMALSSSSLTIMQGQKKRFVRLRDIYEQLQRKYTSGRYILSDTLNSGRHKEYLHRVFTEDDSIKTKDQSSDFFQLASAFQTAWSLWDLAAEFISVYWDLEPSSDIHTLFYKGKEIREEWYSRTSPSLHSIFDLYSDCLVGKDKSLSVTQNILHGGSSDWNKLNTADLKQYCILLFRQMNRVIQYLGIMHERNEYSSADWDFPRPLYNFVIIKEDINSK
;
A
#
# COMPACT_ATOMS: atom_id res chain seq x y z
N MET A 1 31.80 -42.34 10.57
CA MET A 1 33.00 -41.47 10.55
C MET A 1 32.52 -40.05 10.34
N TYR A 2 32.57 -39.23 11.38
CA TYR A 2 32.31 -37.78 11.29
C TYR A 2 33.53 -37.17 10.60
N ASN A 3 33.36 -36.52 9.45
CA ASN A 3 34.46 -35.89 8.72
C ASN A 3 34.71 -34.49 9.31
N PRO A 4 35.81 -34.24 10.03
CA PRO A 4 36.02 -33.01 10.79
C PRO A 4 36.49 -31.81 9.94
N VAL A 5 36.42 -31.90 8.61
CA VAL A 5 36.94 -30.87 7.68
C VAL A 5 35.84 -30.21 6.84
N VAL A 6 34.56 -30.48 7.12
CA VAL A 6 33.51 -29.60 6.60
C VAL A 6 33.53 -28.36 7.49
N GLU A 7 34.27 -27.33 7.07
CA GLU A 7 34.04 -25.97 7.56
C GLU A 7 32.53 -25.75 7.59
N ASN A 8 32.01 -25.40 8.76
CA ASN A 8 30.59 -25.16 8.91
C ASN A 8 30.20 -24.10 7.85
N PHE A 9 29.35 -24.47 6.89
CA PHE A 9 29.00 -23.59 5.77
C PHE A 9 28.42 -22.26 6.27
N THR A 10 27.84 -22.25 7.48
CA THR A 10 27.47 -21.02 8.20
C THR A 10 28.62 -20.00 8.31
N LEU A 11 29.87 -20.43 8.59
CA LEU A 11 31.04 -19.54 8.65
C LEU A 11 31.37 -18.93 7.28
N GLN A 12 31.12 -19.66 6.20
CA GLN A 12 31.32 -19.15 4.84
C GLN A 12 30.25 -18.11 4.48
N ILE A 13 29.00 -18.31 4.90
CA ILE A 13 27.93 -17.30 4.80
C ILE A 13 28.32 -16.04 5.58
N GLU A 14 28.80 -16.17 6.82
CA GLU A 14 29.24 -15.04 7.64
C GLU A 14 30.41 -14.28 6.97
N SER A 15 31.37 -15.02 6.42
CA SER A 15 32.49 -14.45 5.68
C SER A 15 32.03 -13.70 4.41
N ALA A 16 31.08 -14.28 3.67
CA ALA A 16 30.47 -13.64 2.51
C ALA A 16 29.73 -12.35 2.90
N ARG A 17 28.96 -12.36 3.98
CA ARG A 17 28.28 -11.18 4.51
C ARG A 17 29.27 -10.10 4.96
N SER A 18 30.41 -10.48 5.55
CA SER A 18 31.48 -9.53 5.86
C SER A 18 32.04 -8.87 4.59
N LEU A 19 32.33 -9.66 3.55
CA LEU A 19 32.77 -9.14 2.25
C LEU A 19 31.73 -8.20 1.63
N MET A 20 30.44 -8.51 1.73
CA MET A 20 29.35 -7.65 1.25
C MET A 20 29.31 -6.31 1.98
N LYS A 21 29.49 -6.30 3.31
CA LYS A 21 29.60 -5.06 4.10
C LYS A 21 30.75 -4.17 3.64
N ASP A 22 31.86 -4.78 3.21
CA ASP A 22 33.02 -4.09 2.65
C ASP A 22 32.86 -3.71 1.16
N GLY A 23 31.69 -3.96 0.56
CA GLY A 23 31.40 -3.68 -0.84
C GLY A 23 31.96 -4.72 -1.83
N GLN A 24 32.54 -5.83 -1.35
CA GLN A 24 33.24 -6.83 -2.16
C GLN A 24 32.29 -7.95 -2.66
N TYR A 25 31.17 -7.57 -3.29
CA TYR A 25 30.10 -8.49 -3.70
C TYR A 25 30.54 -9.60 -4.65
N ARG A 26 31.47 -9.31 -5.58
CA ARG A 26 31.97 -10.34 -6.51
C ARG A 26 32.78 -11.42 -5.79
N LYS A 27 33.60 -11.05 -4.80
CA LYS A 27 34.34 -12.02 -3.98
C LYS A 27 33.41 -12.82 -3.09
N ALA A 28 32.38 -12.17 -2.53
CA ALA A 28 31.35 -12.85 -1.75
C ALA A 28 30.61 -13.90 -2.60
N PHE A 29 30.30 -13.57 -3.86
CA PHE A 29 29.69 -14.50 -4.82
C PHE A 29 30.58 -15.71 -5.08
N ASP A 30 31.84 -15.47 -5.46
CA ASP A 30 32.80 -16.53 -5.79
C ASP A 30 33.03 -17.48 -4.59
N LEU A 31 32.96 -16.95 -3.36
CA LEU A 31 33.10 -17.72 -2.12
C LEU A 31 31.98 -18.76 -1.93
N ILE A 32 30.73 -18.42 -2.26
CA ILE A 32 29.56 -19.23 -1.88
C ILE A 32 28.91 -19.98 -3.06
N VAL A 33 29.06 -19.53 -4.30
CA VAL A 33 28.24 -20.01 -5.43
C VAL A 33 28.41 -21.51 -5.70
N ASN A 34 29.65 -22.02 -5.66
CA ASN A 34 30.00 -23.40 -6.00
C ASN A 34 30.08 -24.33 -4.78
N GLN A 35 29.79 -23.84 -3.59
CA GLN A 35 29.86 -24.65 -2.37
C GLN A 35 28.62 -25.52 -2.23
N ASP A 36 28.83 -26.79 -1.89
CA ASP A 36 27.77 -27.74 -1.57
C ASP A 36 27.22 -27.46 -0.17
N VAL A 37 25.89 -27.38 -0.07
CA VAL A 37 25.20 -27.06 1.18
C VAL A 37 24.54 -28.30 1.74
N GLN A 38 24.83 -28.62 3.00
CA GLN A 38 24.38 -29.85 3.66
C GLN A 38 23.10 -29.68 4.49
N SER A 39 22.65 -28.45 4.71
CA SER A 39 21.46 -28.15 5.53
C SER A 39 20.51 -27.16 4.82
N LEU A 40 19.20 -27.34 5.01
CA LEU A 40 18.20 -26.42 4.45
C LEU A 40 18.32 -24.97 5.00
N PRO A 41 18.61 -24.73 6.30
CA PRO A 41 18.83 -23.37 6.80
C PRO A 41 20.02 -22.67 6.13
N ASP A 42 21.12 -23.39 5.95
CA ASP A 42 22.31 -22.88 5.25
C ASP A 42 22.01 -22.61 3.77
N LEU A 43 21.18 -23.45 3.13
CA LEU A 43 20.77 -23.26 1.74
C LEU A 43 19.98 -21.96 1.60
N LEU A 44 19.04 -21.69 2.52
CA LEU A 44 18.29 -20.44 2.55
C LEU A 44 19.20 -19.24 2.81
N GLY A 45 20.22 -19.38 3.67
CA GLY A 45 21.22 -18.33 3.89
C GLY A 45 22.11 -18.06 2.67
N LYS A 46 22.50 -19.10 1.92
CA LYS A 46 23.18 -18.97 0.63
C LYS A 46 22.32 -18.21 -0.38
N ILE A 47 21.05 -18.62 -0.52
CA ILE A 47 20.10 -18.00 -1.44
C ILE A 47 19.92 -16.52 -1.09
N GLU A 48 19.75 -16.19 0.19
CA GLU A 48 19.63 -14.80 0.66
C GLU A 48 20.84 -13.95 0.22
N CYS A 49 22.06 -14.45 0.43
CA CYS A 49 23.26 -13.73 -0.04
C CYS A 49 23.28 -13.58 -1.57
N LEU A 50 22.88 -14.61 -2.32
CA LEU A 50 22.83 -14.54 -3.79
C LEU A 50 21.80 -13.52 -4.28
N VAL A 51 20.65 -13.39 -3.61
CA VAL A 51 19.62 -12.39 -3.92
C VAL A 51 20.20 -10.98 -3.78
N ASP A 52 20.88 -10.70 -2.66
CA ASP A 52 21.49 -9.39 -2.40
C ASP A 52 22.63 -9.11 -3.39
N ILE A 53 23.54 -10.07 -3.59
CA ILE A 53 24.65 -9.96 -4.54
C ILE A 53 24.14 -9.70 -5.97
N GLY A 54 23.15 -10.48 -6.42
CA GLY A 54 22.59 -10.36 -7.77
C GLY A 54 21.93 -9.00 -7.97
N PHE A 55 21.25 -8.49 -6.96
CA PHE A 55 20.67 -7.15 -6.99
C PHE A 55 21.73 -6.06 -7.09
N VAL A 56 22.72 -6.07 -6.20
CA VAL A 56 23.76 -5.03 -6.13
C VAL A 56 24.64 -4.99 -7.37
N LEU A 57 25.00 -6.17 -7.88
CA LEU A 57 25.76 -6.30 -9.13
C LEU A 57 24.89 -6.07 -10.37
N ARG A 58 23.58 -5.88 -10.22
CA ARG A 58 22.58 -5.80 -11.30
C ARG A 58 22.70 -6.98 -12.28
N ASP A 59 23.00 -8.16 -11.74
CA ASP A 59 23.21 -9.39 -12.52
C ASP A 59 21.96 -10.28 -12.42
N GLU A 60 21.10 -10.17 -13.43
CA GLU A 60 19.86 -10.94 -13.55
C GLU A 60 20.12 -12.47 -13.56
N LYS A 61 21.30 -12.92 -14.01
CA LYS A 61 21.61 -14.36 -14.03
C LYS A 61 21.79 -14.90 -12.61
N ILE A 62 22.40 -14.12 -11.73
CA ILE A 62 22.55 -14.49 -10.31
C ILE A 62 21.17 -14.58 -9.66
N LEU A 63 20.30 -13.59 -9.91
CA LEU A 63 18.92 -13.57 -9.43
C LEU A 63 18.08 -14.76 -9.95
N ARG A 64 18.22 -15.11 -11.24
CA ARG A 64 17.53 -16.28 -11.81
C ARG A 64 18.06 -17.58 -11.22
N TYR A 65 19.36 -17.63 -10.90
CA TYR A 65 19.96 -18.80 -10.26
C TYR A 65 19.48 -18.98 -8.81
N SER A 66 19.39 -17.91 -8.02
CA SER A 66 18.80 -17.99 -6.67
C SER A 66 17.33 -18.38 -6.70
N LEU A 67 16.55 -17.87 -7.65
CA LEU A 67 15.16 -18.29 -7.86
C LEU A 67 15.06 -19.79 -8.20
N TYR A 68 15.93 -20.27 -9.10
CA TYR A 68 15.99 -21.70 -9.43
C TYR A 68 16.28 -22.57 -8.19
N LEU A 69 17.18 -22.14 -7.30
CA LEU A 69 17.46 -22.86 -6.06
C LEU A 69 16.24 -22.89 -5.12
N LEU A 70 15.50 -21.78 -5.00
CA LEU A 70 14.25 -21.72 -4.24
C LEU A 70 13.17 -22.64 -4.82
N GLU A 71 13.03 -22.70 -6.13
CA GLU A 71 12.02 -23.55 -6.78
C GLU A 71 12.40 -25.03 -6.67
N LYS A 72 13.68 -25.36 -6.89
CA LYS A 72 14.18 -26.74 -6.84
C LYS A 72 14.01 -27.38 -5.46
N HIS A 73 14.32 -26.63 -4.40
CA HIS A 73 14.29 -27.14 -3.02
C HIS A 73 13.04 -26.72 -2.25
N GLY A 74 12.09 -26.04 -2.89
CA GLY A 74 10.92 -25.48 -2.23
C GLY A 74 10.06 -26.52 -1.53
N SER A 75 9.84 -27.68 -2.14
CA SER A 75 9.07 -28.77 -1.51
C SER A 75 9.73 -29.28 -0.23
N GLU A 76 11.05 -29.50 -0.25
CA GLU A 76 11.83 -29.98 0.90
C GLU A 76 11.83 -28.94 2.03
N VAL A 77 11.99 -27.66 1.70
CA VAL A 77 11.97 -26.57 2.69
C VAL A 77 10.60 -26.43 3.35
N LEU A 78 9.52 -26.58 2.57
CA LEU A 78 8.16 -26.42 3.07
C LEU A 78 7.69 -27.59 3.94
N GLU A 79 8.38 -28.74 3.93
CA GLU A 79 8.15 -29.83 4.89
C GLU A 79 8.61 -29.44 6.32
N VAL A 80 9.53 -28.48 6.44
CA VAL A 80 10.01 -27.96 7.73
C VAL A 80 9.29 -26.66 8.04
N ALA A 81 8.25 -26.74 8.88
CA ALA A 81 7.37 -25.62 9.20
C ALA A 81 8.11 -24.32 9.60
N ASP A 82 9.18 -24.45 10.40
CA ASP A 82 9.97 -23.31 10.90
C ASP A 82 10.76 -22.58 9.80
N LEU A 83 11.01 -23.23 8.66
CA LEU A 83 11.75 -22.64 7.53
C LEU A 83 10.82 -21.98 6.50
N ALA A 84 9.53 -22.31 6.52
CA ALA A 84 8.57 -21.80 5.55
C ALA A 84 8.47 -20.26 5.54
N PRO A 85 8.44 -19.55 6.68
CA PRO A 85 8.44 -18.08 6.67
C PRO A 85 9.69 -17.50 6.00
N ARG A 86 10.88 -18.04 6.28
CA ARG A 86 12.13 -17.57 5.66
C ARG A 86 12.18 -17.87 4.16
N TYR A 87 11.65 -19.02 3.75
CA TYR A 87 11.50 -19.38 2.34
C TYR A 87 10.66 -18.35 1.56
N PHE A 88 9.47 -18.02 2.08
CA PHE A 88 8.61 -17.04 1.44
C PHE A 88 9.17 -15.63 1.52
N LEU A 89 9.91 -15.28 2.58
CA LEU A 89 10.63 -14.01 2.65
C LEU A 89 11.66 -13.89 1.52
N ASN A 90 12.47 -14.93 1.29
CA ASN A 90 13.45 -14.96 0.20
C ASN A 90 12.78 -14.86 -1.18
N LEU A 91 11.64 -15.52 -1.40
CA LEU A 91 10.86 -15.34 -2.63
C LEU A 91 10.36 -13.89 -2.77
N GLY A 92 9.87 -13.28 -1.68
CA GLY A 92 9.49 -11.88 -1.64
C GLY A 92 10.62 -10.95 -2.09
N HIS A 93 11.79 -11.07 -1.46
CA HIS A 93 12.99 -10.29 -1.80
C HIS A 93 13.43 -10.52 -3.25
N GLN A 94 13.43 -11.77 -3.72
CA GLN A 94 13.80 -12.13 -5.08
C GLN A 94 12.91 -11.43 -6.12
N TYR A 95 11.59 -11.51 -5.97
CA TYR A 95 10.67 -10.86 -6.90
C TYR A 95 10.70 -9.33 -6.77
N ALA A 96 10.86 -8.79 -5.56
CA ALA A 96 11.04 -7.35 -5.35
C ALA A 96 12.29 -6.82 -6.07
N ASN A 97 13.42 -7.53 -5.96
CA ASN A 97 14.67 -7.16 -6.64
C ASN A 97 14.55 -7.27 -8.16
N MET A 98 13.81 -8.26 -8.68
CA MET A 98 13.52 -8.36 -10.12
C MET A 98 12.68 -7.18 -10.63
N VAL A 99 11.69 -6.71 -9.85
CA VAL A 99 10.92 -5.50 -10.19
C VAL A 99 11.84 -4.30 -10.30
N THR A 100 12.75 -4.11 -9.35
CA THR A 100 13.70 -3.00 -9.39
C THR A 100 14.72 -3.12 -10.52
N LEU A 101 15.28 -4.31 -10.78
CA LEU A 101 16.18 -4.45 -11.92
C LEU A 101 15.48 -4.13 -13.24
N SER A 102 14.23 -4.55 -13.37
CA SER A 102 13.43 -4.26 -14.56
C SER A 102 13.10 -2.77 -14.67
N SER A 103 12.96 -2.06 -13.55
CA SER A 103 12.71 -0.61 -13.56
C SER A 103 13.92 0.22 -14.00
N PHE A 104 15.14 -0.32 -13.96
CA PHE A 104 16.32 0.34 -14.56
C PHE A 104 16.26 0.39 -16.09
N GLY A 105 15.65 -0.61 -16.73
CA GLY A 105 15.50 -0.69 -18.18
C GLY A 105 14.22 -0.03 -18.70
N ASP A 106 13.20 0.05 -17.86
CA ASP A 106 11.89 0.63 -18.16
C ASP A 106 11.35 1.31 -16.90
N GLU A 107 11.43 2.64 -16.85
CA GLU A 107 11.02 3.43 -15.68
C GLU A 107 9.54 3.22 -15.29
N HIS A 108 8.74 2.66 -16.20
CA HIS A 108 7.31 2.38 -16.02
C HIS A 108 7.01 0.92 -15.64
N TYR A 109 8.03 0.06 -15.51
CA TYR A 109 7.86 -1.36 -15.21
C TYR A 109 7.06 -1.57 -13.92
N GLY A 110 7.40 -0.84 -12.85
CA GLY A 110 6.77 -0.99 -11.53
C GLY A 110 5.33 -0.48 -11.42
N PHE A 111 4.81 0.21 -12.44
CA PHE A 111 3.49 0.84 -12.37
C PHE A 111 2.41 0.03 -13.09
N PHE A 112 2.71 -0.47 -14.29
CA PHE A 112 1.73 -1.20 -15.10
C PHE A 112 2.13 -2.65 -15.41
N LYS A 113 3.42 -3.04 -15.26
CA LYS A 113 3.90 -4.43 -15.40
C LYS A 113 4.09 -5.06 -14.02
N ARG A 114 2.99 -5.53 -13.43
CA ARG A 114 2.91 -5.88 -11.99
C ARG A 114 3.08 -7.36 -11.65
N VAL A 115 3.43 -8.22 -12.60
CA VAL A 115 3.43 -9.68 -12.35
C VAL A 115 4.37 -10.04 -11.20
N GLU A 116 5.60 -9.54 -11.22
CA GLU A 116 6.58 -9.77 -10.17
C GLU A 116 6.23 -9.02 -8.87
N GLN A 117 5.70 -7.80 -8.97
CA GLN A 117 5.30 -6.99 -7.80
C GLN A 117 4.15 -7.63 -7.01
N VAL A 118 3.12 -8.13 -7.70
CA VAL A 118 2.01 -8.86 -7.08
C VAL A 118 2.50 -10.13 -6.41
N LYS A 119 3.42 -10.87 -7.06
CA LYS A 119 4.06 -12.05 -6.46
C LYS A 119 4.82 -11.67 -5.19
N ALA A 120 5.68 -10.65 -5.23
CA ALA A 120 6.44 -10.18 -4.08
C ALA A 120 5.52 -9.86 -2.89
N ARG A 121 4.46 -9.07 -3.11
CA ARG A 121 3.45 -8.76 -2.08
C ARG A 121 2.80 -10.02 -1.51
N SER A 122 2.36 -10.92 -2.39
CA SER A 122 1.69 -12.16 -1.96
C SER A 122 2.60 -13.02 -1.08
N PHE A 123 3.91 -13.03 -1.35
CA PHE A 123 4.86 -13.78 -0.53
C PHE A 123 5.10 -13.12 0.82
N TYR A 124 5.26 -11.80 0.90
CA TYR A 124 5.35 -11.13 2.20
C TYR A 124 4.05 -11.26 3.02
N GLU A 125 2.88 -11.16 2.39
CA GLU A 125 1.60 -11.44 3.06
C GLU A 125 1.53 -12.89 3.54
N LYS A 126 2.08 -13.83 2.75
CA LYS A 126 2.16 -15.24 3.12
C LYS A 126 3.06 -15.44 4.35
N VAL A 127 4.21 -14.77 4.43
CA VAL A 127 5.07 -14.78 5.63
C VAL A 127 4.26 -14.38 6.86
N LEU A 128 3.52 -13.27 6.78
CA LEU A 128 2.74 -12.72 7.89
C LEU A 128 1.47 -13.52 8.22
N SER A 129 1.11 -14.51 7.40
CA SER A 129 -0.02 -15.41 7.65
C SER A 129 0.32 -16.59 8.56
N TYR A 130 1.61 -16.81 8.86
CA TYR A 130 2.04 -17.86 9.79
C TYR A 130 1.80 -17.44 11.24
N ASP A 131 1.30 -18.37 12.06
CA ASP A 131 0.96 -18.12 13.47
C ASP A 131 2.20 -17.76 14.32
N SER A 132 3.36 -18.29 13.95
CA SER A 132 4.64 -18.02 14.61
C SER A 132 5.65 -17.55 13.57
N VAL A 133 6.06 -16.29 13.69
CA VAL A 133 7.10 -15.66 12.88
C VAL A 133 7.98 -14.85 13.84
N SER A 134 9.30 -14.93 13.70
CA SER A 134 10.20 -14.12 14.51
C SER A 134 10.01 -12.63 14.20
N ASP A 135 10.24 -11.76 15.19
CA ASP A 135 10.17 -10.31 15.01
C ASP A 135 11.10 -9.81 13.89
N GLU A 136 12.22 -10.50 13.66
CA GLU A 136 13.14 -10.21 12.57
C GLU A 136 12.52 -10.48 11.19
N ILE A 137 11.94 -11.67 10.99
CA ILE A 137 11.30 -12.04 9.72
C ILE A 137 10.05 -11.18 9.48
N ALA A 138 9.25 -10.94 10.53
CA ALA A 138 8.08 -10.09 10.43
C ALA A 138 8.46 -8.65 10.10
N PHE A 139 9.55 -8.12 10.67
CA PHE A 139 10.09 -6.81 10.35
C PHE A 139 10.45 -6.70 8.86
N GLU A 140 11.23 -7.64 8.33
CA GLU A 140 11.62 -7.63 6.91
C GLU A 140 10.41 -7.77 5.98
N ALA A 141 9.41 -8.60 6.34
CA ALA A 141 8.19 -8.73 5.56
C ALA A 141 7.36 -7.42 5.55
N TYR A 142 7.22 -6.73 6.68
CA TYR A 142 6.55 -5.44 6.73
C TYR A 142 7.31 -4.35 5.97
N LYS A 143 8.65 -4.33 6.08
CA LYS A 143 9.51 -3.46 5.27
C LYS A 143 9.30 -3.71 3.78
N GLY A 144 9.38 -4.98 3.35
CA GLY A 144 9.19 -5.39 1.96
C GLY A 144 7.80 -5.02 1.42
N LEU A 145 6.74 -5.22 2.20
CA LEU A 145 5.40 -4.76 1.84
C LEU A 145 5.32 -3.24 1.70
N GLY A 146 5.90 -2.49 2.65
CA GLY A 146 5.94 -1.05 2.59
C GLY A 146 6.58 -0.54 1.30
N GLN A 147 7.73 -1.12 0.94
CA GLN A 147 8.45 -0.79 -0.29
C GLN A 147 7.69 -1.19 -1.56
N MET A 148 7.00 -2.34 -1.56
CA MET A 148 6.16 -2.75 -2.68
C MET A 148 4.93 -1.87 -2.85
N TYR A 149 4.28 -1.48 -1.76
CA TYR A 149 3.17 -0.53 -1.83
C TYR A 149 3.64 0.83 -2.30
N GLN A 150 4.74 1.33 -1.73
CA GLN A 150 5.34 2.59 -2.15
C GLN A 150 5.62 2.52 -3.65
N SER A 151 6.30 1.50 -4.17
CA SER A 151 6.60 1.39 -5.60
C SER A 151 5.39 1.33 -6.54
N SER A 152 4.22 0.88 -6.05
CA SER A 152 2.95 0.96 -6.78
C SER A 152 2.26 2.34 -6.70
N GLY A 153 2.88 3.32 -6.03
CA GLY A 153 2.31 4.62 -5.67
C GLY A 153 1.51 4.63 -4.35
N ARG A 154 1.25 3.45 -3.76
CA ARG A 154 0.34 3.23 -2.62
C ARG A 154 0.96 3.62 -1.28
N GLY A 155 1.42 4.86 -1.16
CA GLY A 155 2.15 5.34 0.00
C GLY A 155 1.34 5.37 1.31
N LEU A 156 0.01 5.48 1.27
CA LEU A 156 -0.81 5.42 2.49
C LEU A 156 -0.81 4.00 3.10
N GLU A 157 -0.84 2.98 2.26
CA GLU A 157 -0.62 1.59 2.69
C GLU A 157 0.83 1.37 3.13
N ALA A 158 1.81 1.93 2.42
CA ALA A 158 3.22 1.85 2.82
C ALA A 158 3.47 2.43 4.23
N LEU A 159 2.88 3.59 4.55
CA LEU A 159 2.95 4.19 5.89
C LEU A 159 2.41 3.27 6.98
N SER A 160 1.35 2.51 6.69
CA SER A 160 0.79 1.51 7.61
C SER A 160 1.77 0.36 7.84
N GLU A 161 2.39 -0.17 6.79
CA GLU A 161 3.34 -1.28 6.92
C GLU A 161 4.66 -0.85 7.58
N TYR A 162 5.20 0.32 7.24
CA TYR A 162 6.35 0.90 7.94
C TYR A 162 6.06 1.16 9.42
N GLN A 163 4.85 1.58 9.76
CA GLN A 163 4.45 1.73 11.16
C GLN A 163 4.43 0.38 11.91
N LYS A 164 4.10 -0.73 11.25
CA LYS A 164 4.19 -2.07 11.84
C LYS A 164 5.65 -2.51 11.97
N ALA A 165 6.49 -2.27 10.96
CA ALA A 165 7.93 -2.54 11.03
C ALA A 165 8.60 -1.78 12.20
N LEU A 166 8.32 -0.49 12.36
CA LEU A 166 8.88 0.32 13.47
C LEU A 166 8.38 -0.08 14.86
N LYS A 167 7.28 -0.84 14.98
CA LYS A 167 6.90 -1.43 16.28
C LYS A 167 7.84 -2.56 16.68
N LEU A 168 8.35 -3.30 15.71
CA LEU A 168 9.28 -4.43 15.93
C LEU A 168 10.72 -3.93 16.10
N LYS A 169 11.16 -3.00 15.23
CA LYS A 169 12.49 -2.38 15.32
C LYS A 169 12.38 -0.85 15.32
N PRO A 170 12.16 -0.21 16.48
CA PRO A 170 11.95 1.24 16.56
C PRO A 170 13.15 2.11 16.16
N ALA A 171 14.35 1.53 16.14
CA ALA A 171 15.61 2.21 15.80
C ALA A 171 16.03 2.01 14.33
N SER A 172 15.18 1.40 13.49
CA SER A 172 15.49 1.25 12.06
C SER A 172 15.44 2.60 11.35
N ARG A 173 16.62 3.20 11.15
CA ARG A 173 16.78 4.52 10.50
C ARG A 173 16.26 4.53 9.07
N GLU A 174 16.51 3.46 8.31
CA GLU A 174 15.96 3.27 6.95
C GLU A 174 14.42 3.44 6.93
N ILE A 175 13.70 2.76 7.83
CA ILE A 175 12.24 2.85 7.88
C ILE A 175 11.77 4.20 8.41
N LEU A 176 12.51 4.82 9.32
CA LEU A 176 12.24 6.20 9.74
C LEU A 176 12.34 7.16 8.54
N HIS A 177 13.39 7.05 7.73
CA HIS A 177 13.59 7.86 6.52
C HIS A 177 12.44 7.69 5.53
N GLU A 178 12.04 6.45 5.20
CA GLU A 178 10.92 6.22 4.28
C GLU A 178 9.60 6.80 4.80
N LYS A 179 9.33 6.65 6.11
CA LYS A 179 8.14 7.22 6.72
C LYS A 179 8.18 8.75 6.66
N ILE A 180 9.32 9.39 6.95
CA ILE A 180 9.49 10.85 6.86
C ILE A 180 9.24 11.35 5.44
N ARG A 181 9.81 10.70 4.41
CA ARG A 181 9.62 11.06 3.00
C ARG A 181 8.14 11.02 2.61
N LEU A 182 7.44 9.94 2.92
CA LEU A 182 6.01 9.82 2.62
C LEU A 182 5.17 10.86 3.38
N MET A 183 5.51 11.15 4.64
CA MET A 183 4.80 12.17 5.41
C MET A 183 5.03 13.59 4.87
N LEU A 184 6.24 13.90 4.41
CA LEU A 184 6.54 15.14 3.67
C LEU A 184 5.67 15.23 2.41
N GLU A 185 5.64 14.18 1.60
CA GLU A 185 4.84 14.13 0.36
C GLU A 185 3.34 14.33 0.60
N TYR A 186 2.81 13.72 1.66
CA TYR A 186 1.38 13.80 1.99
C TYR A 186 1.00 14.98 2.87
N SER A 187 1.96 15.80 3.33
CA SER A 187 1.67 16.98 4.14
C SER A 187 0.86 18.05 3.39
N ILE A 188 1.08 18.20 2.08
CA ILE A 188 0.33 19.15 1.25
C ILE A 188 -1.14 18.73 1.13
N PRO A 189 -1.46 17.49 0.70
CA PRO A 189 -2.84 17.04 0.59
C PRO A 189 -3.52 16.77 1.94
N SER A 190 -2.80 16.84 3.08
CA SER A 190 -3.38 16.58 4.40
C SER A 190 -4.08 17.77 5.05
N LEU A 191 -4.27 18.89 4.34
CA LEU A 191 -5.02 20.05 4.86
C LEU A 191 -6.40 19.64 5.40
N PRO A 192 -6.81 20.12 6.58
CA PRO A 192 -6.14 21.14 7.41
C PRO A 192 -4.97 20.62 8.27
N ASN A 193 -4.80 19.30 8.40
CA ASN A 193 -3.85 18.64 9.31
C ASN A 193 -2.40 18.62 8.78
N ARG A 194 -1.98 19.67 8.07
CA ARG A 194 -0.65 19.74 7.46
C ARG A 194 0.45 19.90 8.49
N GLU A 195 0.21 20.70 9.52
CA GLU A 195 1.21 21.02 10.54
C GLU A 195 1.55 19.77 11.36
N GLU A 196 0.55 18.97 11.73
CA GLU A 196 0.70 17.76 12.52
C GLU A 196 1.43 16.65 11.75
N PHE A 197 1.19 16.56 10.43
CA PHE A 197 1.98 15.67 9.57
C PHE A 197 3.47 16.08 9.57
N LEU A 198 3.77 17.38 9.54
CA LEU A 198 5.14 17.87 9.53
C LEU A 198 5.80 17.79 10.90
N GLN A 199 5.05 17.98 11.99
CA GLN A 199 5.51 17.77 13.37
C GLN A 199 5.84 16.30 13.64
N GLU A 200 5.00 15.35 13.23
CA GLU A 200 5.33 13.92 13.34
C GLU A 200 6.56 13.56 12.50
N ALA A 201 6.66 14.08 11.27
CA ALA A 201 7.84 13.88 10.45
C ALA A 201 9.11 14.44 11.12
N TRP A 202 9.01 15.61 11.76
CA TRP A 202 10.10 16.20 12.55
C TRP A 202 10.48 15.34 13.76
N ALA A 203 9.50 14.83 14.52
CA ALA A 203 9.77 13.95 15.66
C ALA A 203 10.46 12.64 15.23
N LEU A 204 10.06 12.07 14.08
CA LEU A 204 10.74 10.90 13.50
C LEU A 204 12.16 11.24 13.03
N MET A 205 12.37 12.45 12.51
CA MET A 205 13.68 12.96 12.10
C MET A 205 14.63 13.09 13.30
N GLU A 206 14.17 13.68 14.41
CA GLU A 206 14.94 13.77 15.65
C GLU A 206 15.28 12.38 16.21
N LYS A 207 14.32 11.45 16.15
CA LYS A 207 14.52 10.06 16.54
C LYS A 207 15.57 9.37 15.65
N SER A 208 15.54 9.57 14.33
CA SER A 208 16.57 9.05 13.41
C SER A 208 17.97 9.54 13.79
N ILE A 209 18.11 10.85 14.05
CA ILE A 209 19.38 11.47 14.46
C ILE A 209 19.87 10.89 15.79
N SER A 210 18.97 10.64 16.76
CA SER A 210 19.35 10.04 18.05
C SER A 210 19.93 8.64 17.95
N TYR A 211 19.67 7.92 16.84
CA TYR A 211 20.16 6.55 16.62
C TYR A 211 21.37 6.49 15.69
N ARG A 212 21.92 7.63 15.26
CA ARG A 212 23.07 7.65 14.34
C ARG A 212 24.33 7.15 15.04
N GLU A 213 25.09 6.31 14.35
CA GLU A 213 26.43 5.90 14.77
C GLU A 213 27.51 6.88 14.27
N GLU A 214 27.27 7.51 13.11
CA GLU A 214 28.14 8.52 12.49
C GLU A 214 27.51 9.91 12.55
N GLU A 215 28.32 10.97 12.71
CA GLU A 215 27.82 12.34 12.84
C GLU A 215 27.22 12.91 11.55
N ASP A 216 27.63 12.41 10.38
CA ASP A 216 27.34 12.99 9.06
C ASP A 216 26.58 12.00 8.13
N ASP A 217 25.38 11.58 8.54
CA ASP A 217 24.49 10.85 7.64
C ASP A 217 23.84 11.81 6.63
N GLN A 218 24.19 11.64 5.35
CA GLN A 218 23.71 12.49 4.26
C GLN A 218 22.18 12.50 4.14
N GLU A 219 21.51 11.37 4.39
CA GLU A 219 20.07 11.27 4.24
C GLU A 219 19.36 12.09 5.33
N ASP A 220 19.86 12.04 6.57
CA ASP A 220 19.33 12.86 7.65
C ASP A 220 19.43 14.36 7.32
N VAL A 221 20.55 14.79 6.73
CA VAL A 221 20.76 16.19 6.30
C VAL A 221 19.78 16.59 5.19
N ILE A 222 19.56 15.72 4.21
CA ILE A 222 18.62 15.96 3.09
C ILE A 222 17.20 16.10 3.63
N LEU A 223 16.73 15.15 4.44
CA LEU A 223 15.36 15.15 4.98
C LEU A 223 15.11 16.34 5.91
N LYS A 224 16.09 16.66 6.78
CA LYS A 224 15.99 17.83 7.65
C LYS A 224 15.91 19.13 6.87
N THR A 225 16.73 19.27 5.83
CA THR A 225 16.67 20.44 4.91
C THR A 225 15.30 20.53 4.23
N ARG A 226 14.75 19.42 3.74
CA ARG A 226 13.40 19.38 3.13
C ARG A 226 12.31 19.81 4.12
N LEU A 227 12.35 19.32 5.37
CA LEU A 227 11.41 19.72 6.42
C LEU A 227 11.46 21.23 6.69
N LEU A 228 12.66 21.80 6.82
CA LEU A 228 12.85 23.24 7.04
C LEU A 228 12.36 24.09 5.86
N ASN A 229 12.42 23.55 4.64
CA ASN A 229 11.97 24.22 3.42
C ASN A 229 10.46 24.05 3.12
N CYS A 230 9.69 23.41 4.00
CA CYS A 230 8.25 23.21 3.79
C CYS A 230 7.41 24.49 3.96
N GLY A 231 8.03 25.63 4.32
CA GLY A 231 7.34 26.91 4.48
C GLY A 231 6.56 27.05 5.79
N ILE A 232 6.76 26.14 6.76
CA ILE A 232 6.27 26.25 8.13
C ILE A 232 7.38 26.84 9.01
N GLN A 233 7.00 27.68 9.97
CA GLN A 233 7.98 28.25 10.90
C GLN A 233 8.59 27.15 11.77
N ARG A 234 9.91 27.19 11.92
CA ARG A 234 10.68 26.16 12.64
C ARG A 234 10.14 25.84 14.04
N HIS A 235 9.73 26.85 14.79
CA HIS A 235 9.20 26.65 16.15
C HIS A 235 7.91 25.81 16.17
N ILE A 236 7.10 25.84 15.10
CA ILE A 236 5.89 25.02 14.96
C ILE A 236 6.28 23.56 14.74
N LEU A 237 7.30 23.30 13.91
CA LEU A 237 7.82 21.95 13.64
C LEU A 237 8.41 21.32 14.91
N GLU A 238 9.14 22.11 15.69
CA GLU A 238 9.79 21.67 16.94
C GLU A 238 8.81 21.55 18.12
N THR A 239 7.60 22.10 18.00
CA THR A 239 6.57 21.94 19.03
C THR A 239 5.96 20.54 18.89
N PRO A 240 6.00 19.68 19.92
CA PRO A 240 5.36 18.37 19.87
C PRO A 240 3.87 18.55 19.58
N GLY A 241 3.37 17.82 18.59
CA GLY A 241 1.94 17.83 18.28
C GLY A 241 1.12 17.38 19.49
N GLU A 242 0.11 18.16 19.86
CA GLU A 242 -0.90 17.72 20.81
C GLU A 242 -1.81 16.73 20.10
N TYR A 243 -1.57 15.43 20.31
CA TYR A 243 -2.48 14.39 19.84
C TYR A 243 -3.54 14.18 20.90
N PRO A 244 -4.78 14.66 20.72
CA PRO A 244 -5.82 14.40 21.68
C PRO A 244 -6.00 12.88 21.82
N ILE A 245 -6.00 12.44 23.08
CA ILE A 245 -6.26 11.05 23.46
C ILE A 245 -7.72 10.79 23.15
N ARG A 246 -8.01 9.72 22.39
CA ARG A 246 -9.34 9.27 21.93
C ARG A 246 -10.45 9.40 22.99
N SER A 247 -10.95 10.60 23.23
CA SER A 247 -12.24 10.81 23.86
C SER A 247 -13.22 10.90 22.71
N VAL A 248 -13.83 9.77 22.36
CA VAL A 248 -14.92 9.74 21.39
C VAL A 248 -16.10 10.43 22.05
N ILE A 249 -16.17 11.74 21.89
CA ILE A 249 -17.29 12.57 22.37
C ILE A 249 -18.36 12.52 21.28
N THR A 250 -19.48 11.89 21.59
CA THR A 250 -20.62 11.74 20.68
C THR A 250 -21.91 12.10 21.39
N ASN A 251 -22.88 12.63 20.64
CA ASN A 251 -24.14 13.14 21.18
C ASN A 251 -25.19 12.03 21.38
N SER A 252 -25.01 10.87 20.75
CA SER A 252 -25.90 9.71 20.89
C SER A 252 -25.16 8.37 20.81
N GLU A 253 -25.83 7.28 21.19
CA GLU A 253 -25.30 5.91 21.06
C GLU A 253 -25.11 5.51 19.59
N GLU A 254 -25.97 5.99 18.69
CA GLU A 254 -25.86 5.76 17.25
C GLU A 254 -24.63 6.46 16.66
N GLU A 255 -24.40 7.71 17.05
CA GLU A 255 -23.20 8.46 16.65
C GLU A 255 -21.95 7.78 17.20
N HIS A 256 -21.99 7.28 18.45
CA HIS A 256 -20.92 6.50 19.03
C HIS A 256 -20.62 5.22 18.25
N PHE A 257 -21.66 4.44 17.92
CA PHE A 257 -21.52 3.22 17.13
C PHE A 257 -20.94 3.53 15.75
N PHE A 258 -21.50 4.50 15.03
CA PHE A 258 -21.05 4.89 13.70
C PHE A 258 -19.59 5.34 13.71
N THR A 259 -19.20 6.17 14.68
CA THR A 259 -17.83 6.66 14.83
C THR A 259 -16.88 5.51 15.11
N LYS A 260 -17.21 4.64 16.07
CA LYS A 260 -16.40 3.46 16.41
C LYS A 260 -16.29 2.49 15.24
N PHE A 261 -17.38 2.27 14.51
CA PHE A 261 -17.40 1.45 13.30
C PHE A 261 -16.46 2.00 12.23
N CYS A 262 -16.53 3.31 11.95
CA CYS A 262 -15.70 3.96 10.95
C CYS A 262 -14.21 3.96 11.34
N VAL A 263 -13.86 4.25 12.60
CA VAL A 263 -12.47 4.21 13.10
C VAL A 263 -11.91 2.79 13.04
N THR A 264 -12.67 1.80 13.52
CA THR A 264 -12.23 0.39 13.53
C THR A 264 -11.94 -0.11 12.11
N ASN A 265 -12.76 0.31 11.15
CA ASN A 265 -12.67 -0.12 9.77
C ASN A 265 -11.90 0.84 8.86
N SER A 266 -11.30 1.93 9.37
CA SER A 266 -10.60 2.94 8.57
C SER A 266 -11.44 3.51 7.43
N LEU A 267 -12.68 3.93 7.73
CA LEU A 267 -13.64 4.38 6.72
C LEU A 267 -13.81 5.90 6.65
N TYR A 268 -13.11 6.70 7.45
CA TYR A 268 -13.13 8.16 7.35
C TYR A 268 -12.22 8.68 6.23
N LEU A 269 -12.68 9.68 5.49
CA LEU A 269 -11.94 10.33 4.40
C LEU A 269 -10.96 11.37 4.95
N ASN A 270 -9.86 10.89 5.52
CA ASN A 270 -8.71 11.68 5.97
C ASN A 270 -7.41 10.94 5.60
N LEU A 271 -6.27 11.62 5.58
CA LEU A 271 -4.98 10.96 5.31
C LEU A 271 -4.38 10.28 6.54
N CYS A 272 -4.92 10.51 7.74
CA CYS A 272 -4.43 9.98 9.01
C CYS A 272 -4.87 8.51 9.27
N THR A 273 -4.81 7.67 8.24
CA THR A 273 -5.30 6.28 8.33
C THR A 273 -4.34 5.30 9.03
N PHE A 274 -3.07 5.67 9.17
CA PHE A 274 -2.00 4.78 9.62
C PHE A 274 -1.72 4.82 11.13
N CYS A 275 -1.88 5.97 11.79
CA CYS A 275 -1.49 6.08 13.21
C CYS A 275 -2.58 5.55 14.15
N ARG A 276 -3.86 5.70 13.80
CA ARG A 276 -5.06 5.37 14.62
C ARG A 276 -5.01 5.92 16.07
N LYS A 277 -4.07 6.77 16.43
CA LYS A 277 -3.82 7.16 17.84
C LYS A 277 -4.34 8.55 18.20
N CYS A 278 -4.78 9.34 17.22
CA CYS A 278 -5.25 10.70 17.41
C CYS A 278 -6.65 10.91 16.82
N ASP A 279 -7.31 11.97 17.29
CA ASP A 279 -8.66 12.33 16.83
C ASP A 279 -8.70 12.76 15.37
N PHE A 280 -7.56 13.09 14.74
CA PHE A 280 -7.46 13.32 13.30
C PHE A 280 -7.83 12.11 12.43
N THR A 281 -7.91 10.92 13.05
CA THR A 281 -8.42 9.72 12.38
C THR A 281 -9.94 9.72 12.24
N MET A 282 -10.64 10.64 12.92
CA MET A 282 -12.09 10.81 12.89
C MET A 282 -12.51 11.95 11.95
N GLY A 283 -13.61 11.72 11.24
CA GLY A 283 -14.18 12.72 10.34
C GLY A 283 -13.60 12.69 8.92
N ASP A 284 -14.41 13.20 7.99
CA ASP A 284 -14.07 13.36 6.57
C ASP A 284 -13.47 14.76 6.38
N THR A 285 -12.15 14.88 6.53
CA THR A 285 -11.45 16.18 6.47
C THR A 285 -10.89 16.51 5.10
N MET A 286 -10.83 15.54 4.17
CA MET A 286 -10.32 15.80 2.83
C MET A 286 -11.23 16.70 2.02
N ALA A 287 -10.64 17.67 1.34
CA ALA A 287 -11.31 18.51 0.36
C ALA A 287 -10.32 18.86 -0.77
N LEU A 288 -10.84 19.22 -1.95
CA LEU A 288 -10.01 19.81 -2.99
C LEU A 288 -9.83 21.30 -2.71
N SER A 289 -8.59 21.71 -2.54
CA SER A 289 -8.20 23.11 -2.40
C SER A 289 -8.19 23.80 -3.76
N SER A 290 -8.56 25.09 -3.75
CA SER A 290 -8.34 25.99 -4.88
C SER A 290 -6.91 26.57 -4.90
N SER A 291 -6.11 26.26 -3.86
CA SER A 291 -4.75 26.77 -3.67
C SER A 291 -3.68 25.96 -4.42
N SER A 292 -4.00 24.77 -4.91
CA SER A 292 -3.07 24.00 -5.74
C SER A 292 -2.81 24.74 -7.06
N LEU A 293 -1.56 24.66 -7.52
CA LEU A 293 -0.95 25.28 -8.72
C LEU A 293 -1.72 25.08 -10.04
N THR A 294 -2.83 24.36 -10.00
CA THR A 294 -3.79 24.00 -11.05
C THR A 294 -4.65 25.15 -11.56
N ILE A 295 -4.76 26.28 -10.83
CA ILE A 295 -5.29 27.52 -11.45
C ILE A 295 -4.17 28.19 -12.26
N MET A 296 -3.59 27.48 -13.23
CA MET A 296 -2.97 28.17 -14.35
C MET A 296 -4.06 29.02 -15.03
N GLN A 297 -3.70 30.22 -15.49
CA GLN A 297 -4.63 31.13 -16.14
C GLN A 297 -5.42 30.39 -17.25
N GLY A 298 -6.72 30.18 -17.04
CA GLY A 298 -7.62 29.50 -18.00
C GLY A 298 -8.23 28.16 -17.56
N GLN A 299 -7.73 27.51 -16.49
CA GLN A 299 -8.22 26.17 -16.08
C GLN A 299 -9.36 26.17 -15.06
N LYS A 300 -9.96 27.34 -14.75
CA LYS A 300 -11.06 27.48 -13.77
C LYS A 300 -12.23 26.52 -14.03
N LYS A 301 -12.60 26.32 -15.32
CA LYS A 301 -13.69 25.40 -15.69
C LYS A 301 -13.38 23.94 -15.35
N ARG A 302 -12.12 23.51 -15.55
CA ARG A 302 -11.67 22.15 -15.19
C ARG A 302 -11.73 21.97 -13.69
N PHE A 303 -11.19 22.91 -12.91
CA PHE A 303 -11.24 22.84 -11.45
C PHE A 303 -12.67 22.72 -10.91
N VAL A 304 -13.60 23.57 -11.39
CA VAL A 304 -15.00 23.50 -10.97
C VAL A 304 -15.58 22.10 -11.25
N ARG A 305 -15.33 21.55 -12.45
CA ARG A 305 -15.80 20.20 -12.80
C ARG A 305 -15.18 19.12 -11.91
N LEU A 306 -13.87 19.15 -11.66
CA LEU A 306 -13.18 18.20 -10.79
C LEU A 306 -13.75 18.25 -9.36
N ARG A 307 -13.93 19.44 -8.81
CA ARG A 307 -14.53 19.64 -7.49
C ARG A 307 -15.96 19.09 -7.44
N ASP A 308 -16.78 19.37 -8.44
CA ASP A 308 -18.16 18.89 -8.48
C ASP A 308 -18.23 17.34 -8.55
N ILE A 309 -17.31 16.69 -9.27
CA ILE A 309 -17.19 15.21 -9.28
C ILE A 309 -16.69 14.68 -7.93
N TYR A 310 -15.69 15.33 -7.34
CA TYR A 310 -15.13 14.93 -6.05
C TYR A 310 -16.15 15.04 -4.91
N GLU A 311 -16.94 16.10 -4.86
CA GLU A 311 -18.06 16.22 -3.90
C GLU A 311 -19.11 15.12 -4.10
N GLN A 312 -19.38 14.72 -5.35
CA GLN A 312 -20.27 13.59 -5.63
C GLN A 312 -19.69 12.27 -5.12
N LEU A 313 -18.39 12.01 -5.34
CA LEU A 313 -17.67 10.87 -4.76
C LEU A 313 -17.83 10.84 -3.24
N GLN A 314 -17.57 11.96 -2.57
CA GLN A 314 -17.68 12.07 -1.10
C GLN A 314 -19.12 11.83 -0.61
N ARG A 315 -20.12 12.48 -1.21
CA ARG A 315 -21.53 12.31 -0.81
C ARG A 315 -21.99 10.87 -0.96
N LYS A 316 -21.66 10.24 -2.10
CA LYS A 316 -22.06 8.86 -2.40
C LYS A 316 -21.33 7.87 -1.49
N TYR A 317 -20.03 8.07 -1.25
CA TYR A 317 -19.25 7.30 -0.30
C TYR A 317 -19.82 7.39 1.12
N THR A 318 -20.07 8.60 1.62
CA THR A 318 -20.59 8.81 2.99
C THR A 318 -21.98 8.21 3.16
N SER A 319 -22.85 8.35 2.16
CA SER A 319 -24.20 7.76 2.18
C SER A 319 -24.14 6.22 2.18
N GLY A 320 -23.34 5.62 1.30
CA GLY A 320 -23.16 4.18 1.26
C GLY A 320 -22.53 3.62 2.54
N ARG A 321 -21.53 4.32 3.09
CA ARG A 321 -20.88 3.98 4.37
C ARG A 321 -21.87 4.02 5.53
N TYR A 322 -22.79 5.00 5.55
CA TYR A 322 -23.85 5.07 6.53
C TYR A 322 -24.81 3.88 6.42
N ILE A 323 -25.26 3.53 5.21
CA ILE A 323 -26.11 2.34 4.98
C ILE A 323 -25.41 1.08 5.50
N LEU A 324 -24.13 0.90 5.19
CA LEU A 324 -23.35 -0.24 5.68
C LEU A 324 -23.30 -0.27 7.21
N SER A 325 -22.93 0.86 7.84
CA SER A 325 -22.86 0.94 9.29
C SER A 325 -24.21 0.67 9.95
N ASP A 326 -25.28 1.24 9.42
CA ASP A 326 -26.63 1.07 9.95
C ASP A 326 -27.10 -0.39 9.86
N THR A 327 -26.82 -1.03 8.72
CA THR A 327 -27.17 -2.44 8.50
C THR A 327 -26.52 -3.35 9.54
N LEU A 328 -25.30 -3.01 9.97
CA LEU A 328 -24.49 -3.78 10.91
C LEU A 328 -24.73 -3.43 12.39
N ASN A 329 -25.54 -2.43 12.68
CA ASN A 329 -25.89 -2.05 14.05
C ASN A 329 -27.02 -2.96 14.58
N SER A 330 -26.65 -3.98 15.36
CA SER A 330 -27.59 -4.92 15.97
C SER A 330 -28.47 -4.31 17.06
N GLY A 331 -28.13 -3.12 17.57
CA GLY A 331 -28.88 -2.44 18.64
C GLY A 331 -30.07 -1.62 18.15
N ARG A 332 -30.24 -1.44 16.84
CA ARG A 332 -31.32 -0.63 16.27
C ARG A 332 -32.57 -1.50 16.02
N HIS A 333 -33.70 -1.14 16.63
CA HIS A 333 -35.00 -1.72 16.27
C HIS A 333 -35.38 -1.30 14.84
N LYS A 334 -35.32 -2.23 13.89
CA LYS A 334 -35.66 -2.03 12.47
C LYS A 334 -37.18 -2.05 12.22
N GLU A 335 -37.97 -1.36 13.06
CA GLU A 335 -39.45 -1.37 12.96
C GLU A 335 -39.98 -0.87 11.61
N TYR A 336 -39.24 0.02 10.93
CA TYR A 336 -39.65 0.60 9.65
C TYR A 336 -39.56 -0.35 8.44
N LEU A 337 -38.79 -1.44 8.53
CA LEU A 337 -38.61 -2.38 7.40
C LEU A 337 -39.70 -3.46 7.34
N HIS A 338 -40.47 -3.63 8.42
CA HIS A 338 -41.56 -4.61 8.48
C HIS A 338 -42.85 -4.18 7.77
N ARG A 339 -42.93 -2.96 7.21
CA ARG A 339 -44.20 -2.37 6.74
C ARG A 339 -44.50 -2.47 5.24
N VAL A 340 -43.66 -3.09 4.39
CA VAL A 340 -43.83 -3.01 2.93
C VAL A 340 -44.03 -4.35 2.20
N PHE A 341 -43.85 -5.50 2.83
CA PHE A 341 -44.18 -6.79 2.19
C PHE A 341 -45.53 -7.33 2.65
N THR A 342 -46.61 -6.60 2.33
CA THR A 342 -47.94 -7.20 2.27
C THR A 342 -48.06 -7.97 0.97
N GLU A 343 -47.96 -9.29 1.09
CA GLU A 343 -48.65 -10.30 0.29
C GLU A 343 -49.07 -9.88 -1.13
N ASP A 344 -48.13 -9.85 -2.07
CA ASP A 344 -48.39 -10.41 -3.40
C ASP A 344 -47.08 -10.77 -4.14
N ASP A 345 -47.17 -11.81 -4.96
CA ASP A 345 -46.15 -12.36 -5.86
C ASP A 345 -45.00 -13.22 -5.29
N SER A 346 -45.34 -14.49 -5.03
CA SER A 346 -44.88 -15.71 -5.75
C SER A 346 -43.40 -15.90 -6.20
N ILE A 347 -42.45 -15.07 -5.82
CA ILE A 347 -41.03 -15.32 -6.06
C ILE A 347 -40.47 -16.08 -4.85
N LYS A 348 -40.28 -17.40 -5.01
CA LYS A 348 -39.50 -18.25 -4.10
C LYS A 348 -38.01 -17.88 -4.16
N THR A 349 -37.63 -16.65 -3.86
CA THR A 349 -36.27 -16.35 -3.37
C THR A 349 -36.22 -16.92 -1.96
N LYS A 350 -35.33 -17.88 -1.69
CA LYS A 350 -35.01 -18.28 -0.30
C LYS A 350 -34.84 -17.00 0.53
N ASP A 351 -35.58 -16.88 1.63
CA ASP A 351 -35.64 -15.73 2.54
C ASP A 351 -34.32 -14.96 2.66
N GLN A 352 -34.07 -14.00 1.76
CA GLN A 352 -32.98 -13.06 1.93
C GLN A 352 -33.45 -12.00 2.90
N SER A 353 -32.73 -11.87 4.01
CA SER A 353 -33.10 -10.91 5.05
C SER A 353 -33.01 -9.47 4.51
N SER A 354 -33.74 -8.56 5.14
CA SER A 354 -33.60 -7.13 4.85
C SER A 354 -32.14 -6.65 4.87
N ASP A 355 -31.31 -7.26 5.73
CA ASP A 355 -29.88 -6.96 5.83
C ASP A 355 -29.14 -7.30 4.54
N PHE A 356 -29.50 -8.40 3.87
CA PHE A 356 -28.89 -8.76 2.60
C PHE A 356 -29.13 -7.67 1.55
N PHE A 357 -30.37 -7.20 1.40
CA PHE A 357 -30.71 -6.14 0.44
C PHE A 357 -30.00 -4.83 0.76
N GLN A 358 -29.91 -4.44 2.04
CA GLN A 358 -29.18 -3.24 2.45
C GLN A 358 -27.66 -3.39 2.18
N LEU A 359 -27.08 -4.55 2.44
CA LEU A 359 -25.68 -4.84 2.12
C LEU A 359 -25.42 -4.81 0.62
N ALA A 360 -26.30 -5.42 -0.20
CA ALA A 360 -26.20 -5.39 -1.65
C ALA A 360 -26.28 -3.96 -2.19
N SER A 361 -27.20 -3.14 -1.67
CA SER A 361 -27.31 -1.72 -2.01
C SER A 361 -26.05 -0.95 -1.61
N ALA A 362 -25.49 -1.19 -0.41
CA ALA A 362 -24.26 -0.56 0.03
C ALA A 362 -23.08 -0.96 -0.88
N PHE A 363 -22.99 -2.25 -1.25
CA PHE A 363 -21.99 -2.77 -2.16
C PHE A 363 -22.06 -2.08 -3.53
N GLN A 364 -23.23 -2.06 -4.16
CA GLN A 364 -23.43 -1.41 -5.47
C GLN A 364 -23.15 0.10 -5.42
N THR A 365 -23.51 0.75 -4.31
CA THR A 365 -23.19 2.17 -4.08
C THR A 365 -21.69 2.40 -4.04
N ALA A 366 -20.94 1.54 -3.34
CA ALA A 366 -19.49 1.62 -3.29
C ALA A 366 -18.85 1.27 -4.64
N TRP A 367 -19.32 0.22 -5.32
CA TRP A 367 -18.76 -0.21 -6.60
C TRP A 367 -18.88 0.88 -7.67
N SER A 368 -20.02 1.55 -7.72
CA SER A 368 -20.26 2.65 -8.66
C SER A 368 -19.52 3.96 -8.32
N LEU A 369 -18.62 3.96 -7.32
CA LEU A 369 -17.62 5.02 -7.14
C LEU A 369 -16.46 4.87 -8.11
N TRP A 370 -16.19 3.65 -8.63
CA TRP A 370 -15.19 3.44 -9.68
C TRP A 370 -15.50 4.26 -10.94
N ASP A 371 -16.78 4.32 -11.33
CA ASP A 371 -17.24 5.07 -12.50
C ASP A 371 -17.03 6.59 -12.33
N LEU A 372 -17.28 7.10 -11.12
CA LEU A 372 -17.03 8.50 -10.78
C LEU A 372 -15.52 8.80 -10.71
N ALA A 373 -14.72 7.86 -10.21
CA ALA A 373 -13.26 7.97 -10.26
C ALA A 373 -12.76 8.01 -11.71
N ALA A 374 -13.36 7.22 -12.61
CA ALA A 374 -13.04 7.22 -14.02
C ALA A 374 -13.36 8.56 -14.68
N GLU A 375 -14.51 9.15 -14.36
CA GLU A 375 -14.86 10.49 -14.84
C GLU A 375 -13.87 11.54 -14.30
N PHE A 376 -13.52 11.49 -13.01
CA PHE A 376 -12.55 12.41 -12.41
C PHE A 376 -11.21 12.36 -13.15
N ILE A 377 -10.65 11.16 -13.32
CA ILE A 377 -9.38 10.91 -14.03
C ILE A 377 -9.48 11.43 -15.46
N SER A 378 -10.58 11.15 -16.17
CA SER A 378 -10.79 11.61 -17.54
C SER A 378 -10.75 13.14 -17.63
N VAL A 379 -11.44 13.84 -16.72
CA VAL A 379 -11.45 15.31 -16.67
C VAL A 379 -10.09 15.87 -16.26
N TYR A 380 -9.39 15.23 -15.33
CA TYR A 380 -8.10 15.67 -14.82
C TYR A 380 -7.05 15.71 -15.94
N TRP A 381 -7.09 14.72 -16.84
CA TRP A 381 -6.14 14.53 -17.93
C TRP A 381 -6.64 14.92 -19.33
N ASP A 382 -7.76 15.65 -19.42
CA ASP A 382 -8.38 16.06 -20.70
C ASP A 382 -8.67 14.91 -21.67
N LEU A 383 -9.06 13.75 -21.14
CA LEU A 383 -9.49 12.61 -21.94
C LEU A 383 -10.98 12.70 -22.25
N GLU A 384 -11.41 11.91 -23.25
CA GLU A 384 -12.83 11.67 -23.44
C GLU A 384 -13.44 11.08 -22.16
N PRO A 385 -14.58 11.61 -21.67
CA PRO A 385 -15.18 11.12 -20.44
C PRO A 385 -15.46 9.63 -20.50
N SER A 386 -14.76 8.84 -19.69
CA SER A 386 -15.08 7.43 -19.47
C SER A 386 -16.01 7.32 -18.27
N SER A 387 -17.17 6.69 -18.45
CA SER A 387 -18.09 6.35 -17.36
C SER A 387 -17.77 5.00 -16.72
N ASP A 388 -16.73 4.32 -17.20
CA ASP A 388 -16.30 3.02 -16.69
C ASP A 388 -14.78 3.04 -16.47
N ILE A 389 -14.36 2.59 -15.29
CA ILE A 389 -12.95 2.52 -14.93
C ILE A 389 -12.21 1.45 -15.74
N HIS A 390 -12.91 0.40 -16.19
CA HIS A 390 -12.29 -0.64 -16.99
C HIS A 390 -11.88 -0.11 -18.36
N THR A 391 -12.81 0.51 -19.10
CA THR A 391 -12.51 1.13 -20.41
C THR A 391 -11.53 2.29 -20.33
N LEU A 392 -11.43 2.93 -19.16
CA LEU A 392 -10.43 3.96 -18.93
C LEU A 392 -9.00 3.38 -18.96
N PHE A 393 -8.77 2.26 -18.27
CA PHE A 393 -7.42 1.67 -18.17
C PHE A 393 -7.12 0.64 -19.26
N TYR A 394 -8.12 -0.08 -19.76
CA TYR A 394 -7.93 -1.25 -20.62
C TYR A 394 -8.58 -1.06 -21.99
N LYS A 395 -7.93 -1.65 -23.00
CA LYS A 395 -8.50 -1.93 -24.32
C LYS A 395 -8.56 -3.45 -24.49
N GLY A 396 -9.71 -4.03 -24.16
CA GLY A 396 -9.83 -5.48 -24.03
C GLY A 396 -9.10 -5.98 -22.77
N LYS A 397 -8.04 -6.78 -22.94
CA LYS A 397 -7.23 -7.30 -21.81
C LYS A 397 -5.93 -6.54 -21.61
N GLU A 398 -5.58 -5.66 -22.54
CA GLU A 398 -4.32 -4.92 -22.53
C GLU A 398 -4.54 -3.53 -21.92
N ILE A 399 -3.55 -3.05 -21.18
CA ILE A 399 -3.55 -1.71 -20.62
C ILE A 399 -3.35 -0.73 -21.78
N ARG A 400 -4.11 0.37 -21.80
CA ARG A 400 -3.97 1.39 -22.85
C ARG A 400 -2.57 2.01 -22.78
N GLU A 401 -1.93 2.13 -23.95
CA GLU A 401 -0.53 2.56 -24.02
C GLU A 401 -0.29 3.97 -23.50
N GLU A 402 -1.31 4.84 -23.57
CA GLU A 402 -1.28 6.22 -23.07
C GLU A 402 -1.03 6.34 -21.56
N TRP A 403 -1.16 5.25 -20.82
CA TRP A 403 -0.87 5.21 -19.39
C TRP A 403 0.59 4.90 -19.10
N TYR A 404 1.28 4.16 -19.98
CA TYR A 404 2.68 3.84 -19.78
C TYR A 404 3.58 5.07 -19.78
N SER A 405 3.17 6.22 -20.33
CA SER A 405 3.98 7.43 -20.33
C SER A 405 3.67 8.39 -19.17
N ARG A 406 2.78 8.03 -18.25
CA ARG A 406 2.36 8.91 -17.15
C ARG A 406 3.05 8.47 -15.86
N THR A 407 3.62 9.43 -15.13
CA THR A 407 4.41 9.18 -13.91
C THR A 407 3.65 9.48 -12.62
N SER A 408 2.31 9.54 -12.67
CA SER A 408 1.45 9.91 -11.54
C SER A 408 1.34 8.78 -10.50
N PRO A 409 1.93 8.90 -9.30
CA PRO A 409 1.85 7.84 -8.29
C PRO A 409 0.42 7.58 -7.83
N SER A 410 -0.41 8.63 -7.78
CA SER A 410 -1.81 8.49 -7.39
C SER A 410 -2.63 7.74 -8.44
N LEU A 411 -2.38 7.98 -9.74
CA LEU A 411 -2.98 7.19 -10.83
C LEU A 411 -2.62 5.71 -10.70
N HIS A 412 -1.34 5.42 -10.49
CA HIS A 412 -0.83 4.07 -10.36
C HIS A 412 -1.43 3.37 -9.15
N SER A 413 -1.62 4.09 -8.04
CA SER A 413 -2.31 3.57 -6.86
C SER A 413 -3.75 3.16 -7.16
N ILE A 414 -4.49 4.00 -7.88
CA ILE A 414 -5.89 3.74 -8.25
C ILE A 414 -5.96 2.55 -9.21
N PHE A 415 -5.06 2.49 -10.19
CA PHE A 415 -4.94 1.35 -11.10
C PHE A 415 -4.59 0.04 -10.36
N ASP A 416 -3.71 0.11 -9.36
CA ASP A 416 -3.33 -1.03 -8.52
C ASP A 416 -4.48 -1.53 -7.66
N LEU A 417 -5.18 -0.63 -6.97
CA LEU A 417 -6.40 -0.95 -6.23
C LEU A 417 -7.48 -1.59 -7.12
N TYR A 418 -7.69 -1.03 -8.32
CA TYR A 418 -8.68 -1.57 -9.24
C TYR A 418 -8.30 -2.97 -9.73
N SER A 419 -7.02 -3.21 -10.02
CA SER A 419 -6.58 -4.52 -10.45
C SER A 419 -6.60 -5.58 -9.36
N ASP A 420 -6.42 -5.19 -8.09
CA ASP A 420 -6.62 -6.11 -6.97
C ASP A 420 -8.03 -6.71 -7.03
N CYS A 421 -9.03 -5.96 -7.51
CA CYS A 421 -10.40 -6.43 -7.73
C CYS A 421 -10.57 -7.37 -8.93
N LEU A 422 -9.72 -7.27 -9.96
CA LEU A 422 -9.88 -8.03 -11.20
C LEU A 422 -9.12 -9.37 -11.16
N VAL A 423 -7.85 -9.30 -10.79
CA VAL A 423 -6.90 -10.43 -10.88
C VAL A 423 -6.07 -10.63 -9.63
N GLY A 424 -6.13 -9.71 -8.67
CA GLY A 424 -5.35 -9.78 -7.43
C GLY A 424 -6.12 -10.41 -6.26
N LYS A 425 -5.69 -10.04 -5.05
CA LYS A 425 -6.19 -10.61 -3.79
C LYS A 425 -7.67 -10.33 -3.53
N ASP A 426 -8.21 -9.27 -4.10
CA ASP A 426 -9.58 -8.81 -3.88
C ASP A 426 -10.52 -9.20 -5.04
N LYS A 427 -10.15 -10.23 -5.82
CA LYS A 427 -10.93 -10.76 -6.94
C LYS A 427 -12.37 -11.13 -6.57
N SER A 428 -12.62 -11.49 -5.31
CA SER A 428 -13.96 -11.75 -4.80
C SER A 428 -14.91 -10.55 -4.96
N LEU A 429 -14.40 -9.32 -4.99
CA LEU A 429 -15.21 -8.11 -5.18
C LEU A 429 -15.80 -8.04 -6.59
N SER A 430 -15.00 -8.27 -7.64
CA SER A 430 -15.52 -8.27 -9.02
C SER A 430 -16.47 -9.44 -9.28
N VAL A 431 -16.20 -10.62 -8.70
CA VAL A 431 -17.12 -11.76 -8.75
C VAL A 431 -18.45 -11.40 -8.08
N THR A 432 -18.41 -10.77 -6.91
CA THR A 432 -19.60 -10.32 -6.17
C THR A 432 -20.39 -9.28 -6.99
N GLN A 433 -19.71 -8.30 -7.60
CA GLN A 433 -20.34 -7.33 -8.47
C GLN A 433 -21.07 -8.00 -9.64
N ASN A 434 -20.41 -8.96 -10.31
CA ASN A 434 -21.02 -9.66 -11.45
C ASN A 434 -22.26 -10.44 -11.02
N ILE A 435 -22.25 -11.06 -9.84
CA ILE A 435 -23.42 -11.76 -9.29
C ILE A 435 -24.56 -10.76 -8.98
N LEU A 436 -24.26 -9.62 -8.35
CA LEU A 436 -25.27 -8.62 -8.01
C LEU A 436 -25.87 -7.96 -9.27
N HIS A 437 -25.06 -7.78 -10.32
CA HIS A 437 -25.51 -7.23 -11.60
C HIS A 437 -26.30 -8.23 -12.46
N GLY A 438 -26.05 -9.54 -12.31
CA GLY A 438 -26.76 -10.63 -13.00
C GLY A 438 -28.24 -10.80 -12.61
N GLY A 439 -28.72 -10.03 -11.64
CA GLY A 439 -30.12 -10.03 -11.19
C GLY A 439 -30.42 -11.03 -10.06
N SER A 440 -31.66 -10.98 -9.55
CA SER A 440 -32.07 -11.67 -8.32
C SER A 440 -31.94 -13.20 -8.35
N SER A 441 -31.92 -13.82 -9.54
CA SER A 441 -31.72 -15.26 -9.70
C SER A 441 -30.34 -15.73 -9.22
N ASP A 442 -29.31 -14.88 -9.35
CA ASP A 442 -27.93 -15.22 -8.99
C ASP A 442 -27.58 -14.86 -7.54
N TRP A 443 -28.40 -14.05 -6.87
CA TRP A 443 -28.13 -13.57 -5.51
C TRP A 443 -28.07 -14.71 -4.48
N ASN A 444 -28.71 -15.85 -4.77
CA ASN A 444 -28.62 -17.07 -3.96
C ASN A 444 -27.20 -17.65 -3.87
N LYS A 445 -26.28 -17.22 -4.74
CA LYS A 445 -24.86 -17.62 -4.71
C LYS A 445 -24.04 -16.85 -3.67
N LEU A 446 -24.59 -15.77 -3.10
CA LEU A 446 -23.90 -14.93 -2.12
C LEU A 446 -24.36 -15.27 -0.70
N ASN A 447 -23.40 -15.47 0.18
CA ASN A 447 -23.63 -15.55 1.62
C ASN A 447 -23.61 -14.14 2.22
N THR A 448 -24.61 -13.82 3.04
CA THR A 448 -24.73 -12.52 3.74
C THR A 448 -23.49 -12.19 4.58
N ALA A 449 -22.88 -13.20 5.22
CA ALA A 449 -21.67 -13.01 6.03
C ALA A 449 -20.46 -12.59 5.17
N ASP A 450 -20.31 -13.21 4.00
CA ASP A 450 -19.25 -12.88 3.05
C ASP A 450 -19.50 -11.50 2.44
N LEU A 451 -20.74 -11.21 2.04
CA LEU A 451 -21.14 -9.91 1.50
C LEU A 451 -20.85 -8.77 2.49
N LYS A 452 -21.07 -8.98 3.79
CA LYS A 452 -20.67 -8.02 4.84
C LYS A 452 -19.17 -7.72 4.80
N GLN A 453 -18.33 -8.74 4.72
CA GLN A 453 -16.87 -8.56 4.66
C GLN A 453 -16.45 -7.86 3.37
N TYR A 454 -17.06 -8.25 2.25
CA TYR A 454 -16.80 -7.65 0.94
C TYR A 454 -17.23 -6.19 0.88
N CYS A 455 -18.34 -5.79 1.51
CA CYS A 455 -18.70 -4.39 1.66
C CYS A 455 -17.63 -3.61 2.43
N ILE A 456 -17.21 -4.08 3.60
CA ILE A 456 -16.19 -3.39 4.40
C ILE A 456 -14.88 -3.25 3.60
N LEU A 457 -14.46 -4.32 2.92
CA LEU A 457 -13.26 -4.33 2.08
C LEU A 457 -13.38 -3.32 0.92
N LEU A 458 -14.50 -3.32 0.19
CA LEU A 458 -14.74 -2.41 -0.92
C LEU A 458 -14.79 -0.95 -0.46
N PHE A 459 -15.45 -0.64 0.66
CA PHE A 459 -15.44 0.72 1.22
C PHE A 459 -14.03 1.15 1.66
N ARG A 460 -13.20 0.25 2.20
CA ARG A 460 -11.78 0.56 2.48
C ARG A 460 -11.01 0.88 1.21
N GLN A 461 -11.21 0.13 0.13
CA GLN A 461 -10.58 0.47 -1.15
C GLN A 461 -11.09 1.81 -1.71
N MET A 462 -12.38 2.06 -1.65
CA MET A 462 -12.96 3.32 -2.14
C MET A 462 -12.51 4.53 -1.32
N ASN A 463 -12.29 4.35 -0.02
CA ASN A 463 -11.62 5.33 0.82
C ASN A 463 -10.24 5.70 0.26
N ARG A 464 -9.43 4.69 -0.11
CA ARG A 464 -8.11 4.89 -0.74
C ARG A 464 -8.20 5.57 -2.09
N VAL A 465 -9.12 5.13 -2.95
CA VAL A 465 -9.30 5.73 -4.28
C VAL A 465 -9.61 7.21 -4.16
N ILE A 466 -10.57 7.59 -3.30
CA ILE A 466 -10.93 9.00 -3.09
C ILE A 466 -9.73 9.79 -2.53
N GLN A 467 -8.99 9.20 -1.58
CA GLN A 467 -7.77 9.82 -1.06
C GLN A 467 -6.74 10.08 -2.17
N TYR A 468 -6.46 9.08 -3.01
CA TYR A 468 -5.50 9.22 -4.10
C TYR A 468 -5.97 10.22 -5.16
N LEU A 469 -7.26 10.30 -5.48
CA LEU A 469 -7.78 11.35 -6.37
C LEU A 469 -7.56 12.75 -5.80
N GLY A 470 -7.76 12.93 -4.48
CA GLY A 470 -7.47 14.18 -3.79
C GLY A 470 -5.98 14.52 -3.82
N ILE A 471 -5.12 13.55 -3.46
CA ILE A 471 -3.66 13.68 -3.50
C ILE A 471 -3.19 14.08 -4.90
N MET A 472 -3.67 13.39 -5.93
CA MET A 472 -3.35 13.62 -7.33
C MET A 472 -3.58 15.08 -7.74
N HIS A 473 -4.74 15.63 -7.35
CA HIS A 473 -5.11 17.01 -7.61
C HIS A 473 -4.27 18.01 -6.81
N GLU A 474 -4.13 17.81 -5.49
CA GLU A 474 -3.37 18.72 -4.63
C GLU A 474 -1.89 18.79 -4.98
N ARG A 475 -1.32 17.66 -5.42
CA ARG A 475 0.06 17.57 -5.91
C ARG A 475 0.22 18.11 -7.33
N ASN A 476 -0.87 18.38 -8.05
CA ASN A 476 -0.84 18.76 -9.46
C ASN A 476 0.04 17.80 -10.29
N GLU A 477 -0.19 16.48 -10.11
CA GLU A 477 0.50 15.40 -10.83
C GLU A 477 0.33 15.44 -12.36
N TYR A 478 -0.43 16.41 -12.88
CA TYR A 478 -0.55 16.73 -14.30
C TYR A 478 0.70 17.41 -14.87
N SER A 479 1.39 18.23 -14.06
CA SER A 479 2.37 19.23 -14.55
C SER A 479 3.84 18.91 -14.26
N SER A 480 4.11 18.00 -13.33
CA SER A 480 5.47 17.70 -12.88
C SER A 480 6.05 16.55 -13.70
N ALA A 481 7.05 16.86 -14.51
CA ALA A 481 7.84 15.85 -15.21
C ALA A 481 8.68 14.99 -14.24
N ASP A 482 9.06 15.54 -13.09
CA ASP A 482 9.99 14.90 -12.16
C ASP A 482 9.35 14.77 -10.77
N TRP A 483 8.57 13.71 -10.56
CA TRP A 483 8.35 13.23 -9.21
C TRP A 483 9.59 12.45 -8.80
N ASP A 484 10.31 12.95 -7.78
CA ASP A 484 11.23 12.14 -6.95
C ASP A 484 10.43 11.15 -6.10
N PHE A 485 9.55 10.40 -6.76
CA PHE A 485 8.89 9.28 -6.14
C PHE A 485 9.98 8.22 -5.96
N PRO A 486 10.20 7.70 -4.74
CA PRO A 486 11.32 6.82 -4.49
C PRO A 486 11.30 5.66 -5.47
N ARG A 487 12.29 5.66 -6.37
CA ARG A 487 12.52 4.55 -7.29
C ARG A 487 12.59 3.30 -6.40
N PRO A 488 11.81 2.25 -6.68
CA PRO A 488 11.79 1.07 -5.83
C PRO A 488 13.21 0.62 -5.54
N LEU A 489 13.58 0.60 -4.26
CA LEU A 489 14.73 -0.12 -3.72
C LEU A 489 16.14 0.42 -4.05
N TYR A 490 16.34 1.71 -4.35
CA TYR A 490 17.72 2.27 -4.37
C TYR A 490 18.43 2.21 -3.01
N ASN A 491 17.73 1.90 -1.92
CA ASN A 491 18.25 1.95 -0.55
C ASN A 491 18.89 0.65 -0.04
N PHE A 492 18.94 -0.43 -0.83
CA PHE A 492 19.52 -1.68 -0.32
C PHE A 492 21.05 -1.66 -0.24
N VAL A 493 21.73 -0.90 -1.10
CA VAL A 493 23.17 -0.66 -1.01
C VAL A 493 23.48 0.68 -1.66
N ILE A 494 23.78 1.70 -0.84
CA ILE A 494 24.56 2.83 -1.32
C ILE A 494 25.97 2.28 -1.59
N ILE A 495 26.25 1.94 -2.85
CA ILE A 495 27.62 1.67 -3.26
C ILE A 495 28.34 3.02 -3.20
N LYS A 496 29.40 3.14 -2.39
CA LYS A 496 30.25 4.35 -2.33
C LYS A 496 30.74 4.82 -3.72
N GLU A 497 30.71 3.96 -4.72
CA GLU A 497 31.08 4.26 -6.11
C GLU A 497 30.06 5.12 -6.86
N ASP A 498 28.77 5.08 -6.52
CA ASP A 498 27.74 5.94 -7.14
C ASP A 498 27.84 7.42 -6.66
N ILE A 499 28.58 7.67 -5.57
CA ILE A 499 28.90 9.03 -5.09
C ILE A 499 30.06 9.66 -5.87
N ASN A 500 30.91 8.84 -6.51
CA ASN A 500 32.07 9.32 -7.27
C ASN A 500 31.82 9.40 -8.79
N SER A 501 30.61 9.05 -9.25
CA SER A 501 30.24 9.07 -10.68
C SER A 501 29.16 10.10 -11.06
N LYS A 502 28.81 11.01 -10.12
CA LYS A 502 28.16 12.31 -10.41
C LYS A 502 29.11 13.42 -10.01
#